data_AF-A0A1H4A052-F1
#
_entry.id   AF-A0A1H4A052-F1
#
_cell.length_a   1.000
_cell.length_b   1.000
_cell.length_c   1.000
_cell.angle_alpha   90.00
_cell.angle_beta   90.00
_cell.angle_gamma   90.00
#
_symmetry.space_group_name_H-M   'P 1'
#
loop_
_entity.id
_entity.type
_entity.pdbx_description
1 polymer ?
#
loop_
_entity_poly.entity_id
_entity_poly.type
_entity_poly.pdbx_seq_one_letter_code
_entity_poly.pdbx_strand_id
1 'polypeptide(L)'
;MNYRRDGYDFDALWEDGKASAKQKKIMDLYCDDQIDAEYYSNELKKKAGFGKGGEKGFDGVITGLQMQMYLCVRDFRQRKNKQGEEYGWPIAIYSTPEHLWGSDYVRSEYKENPIDSAKKIENHIMDMYPIATAGQIKNIIGTRPGERKVSIKKAK
;
A
#
# COMPACT_ATOMS: atom_id res chain seq x y z
N MET A 1 -7.60 -4.72 -7.93
CA MET A 1 -6.14 -4.66 -8.17
C MET A 1 -5.47 -5.85 -7.51
N ASN A 2 -5.00 -6.85 -8.28
CA ASN A 2 -4.54 -8.11 -7.71
C ASN A 2 -3.05 -8.45 -7.87
N TYR A 3 -2.31 -7.68 -8.68
CA TYR A 3 -0.93 -8.04 -9.06
C TYR A 3 0.00 -8.34 -7.87
N ARG A 4 -0.14 -7.59 -6.77
CA ARG A 4 0.72 -7.70 -5.57
C ARG A 4 0.06 -8.39 -4.37
N ARG A 5 -1.25 -8.64 -4.44
CA ARG A 5 -2.04 -9.23 -3.35
C ARG A 5 -2.30 -10.72 -3.56
N ASP A 6 -2.17 -11.23 -4.78
CA ASP A 6 -2.26 -12.68 -5.08
C ASP A 6 -3.60 -13.31 -4.62
N GLY A 7 -4.69 -12.56 -4.72
CA GLY A 7 -6.04 -12.96 -4.35
C GLY A 7 -6.40 -12.74 -2.88
N TYR A 8 -5.47 -12.25 -2.06
CA TYR A 8 -5.69 -12.04 -0.64
C TYR A 8 -6.32 -10.68 -0.33
N ASP A 9 -7.41 -10.70 0.43
CA ASP A 9 -7.67 -9.62 1.37
C ASP A 9 -6.73 -9.75 2.58
N PHE A 10 -6.61 -8.67 3.37
CA PHE A 10 -5.64 -8.66 4.46
C PHE A 10 -5.96 -9.67 5.56
N ASP A 11 -7.24 -9.92 5.84
CA ASP A 11 -7.63 -10.87 6.88
C ASP A 11 -7.28 -12.31 6.48
N ALA A 12 -7.55 -12.72 5.23
CA ALA A 12 -7.09 -14.01 4.72
C ALA A 12 -5.55 -14.12 4.73
N LEU A 13 -4.84 -13.02 4.44
CA LEU A 13 -3.37 -13.00 4.50
C LEU A 13 -2.86 -13.22 5.93
N TRP A 14 -3.57 -12.70 6.93
CA TRP A 14 -3.27 -12.88 8.34
C TRP A 14 -3.60 -14.28 8.82
N GLU A 15 -4.77 -14.83 8.47
CA GLU A 15 -5.19 -16.19 8.83
C GLU A 15 -4.23 -17.25 8.28
N ASP A 16 -3.73 -17.06 7.05
CA ASP A 16 -2.70 -17.92 6.45
C ASP A 16 -1.29 -17.72 7.04
N GLY A 17 -1.12 -16.83 8.02
CA GLY A 17 0.16 -16.55 8.68
C GLY A 17 1.19 -15.84 7.79
N LYS A 18 0.75 -15.25 6.67
CA LYS A 18 1.62 -14.54 5.71
C LYS A 18 1.82 -13.06 6.07
N ALA A 19 0.93 -12.49 6.88
CA ALA A 19 1.10 -11.15 7.45
C ALA A 19 1.81 -11.21 8.82
N SER A 20 2.69 -10.25 9.08
CA SER A 20 3.33 -10.12 10.38
C SER A 20 2.40 -9.50 11.43
N ALA A 21 2.62 -9.83 12.71
CA ALA A 21 1.85 -9.23 13.82
C ALA A 21 1.92 -7.69 13.83
N LYS A 22 3.04 -7.11 13.38
CA LYS A 22 3.20 -5.66 13.24
C LYS A 22 2.32 -5.08 12.14
N GLN A 23 2.14 -5.79 11.03
CA GLN A 23 1.22 -5.39 9.97
C GLN A 23 -0.23 -5.48 10.47
N LYS A 24 -0.58 -6.56 11.17
CA LYS A 24 -1.93 -6.73 11.75
C LYS A 24 -2.30 -5.58 12.69
N LYS A 25 -1.42 -5.19 13.61
CA LYS A 25 -1.60 -4.02 14.49
C LYS A 25 -1.93 -2.71 13.76
N ILE A 26 -1.41 -2.51 12.55
CA ILE A 26 -1.71 -1.33 11.74
C ILE A 26 -3.05 -1.50 11.02
N MET A 27 -3.28 -2.65 10.38
CA MET A 27 -4.48 -2.89 9.60
C MET A 27 -5.74 -3.02 10.46
N ASP A 28 -5.62 -3.45 11.73
CA ASP A 28 -6.73 -3.47 12.70
C ASP A 28 -7.29 -2.08 12.98
N LEU A 29 -6.52 -1.02 12.73
CA LEU A 29 -7.01 0.36 12.85
C LEU A 29 -7.85 0.80 11.64
N TYR A 30 -7.91 -0.03 10.59
CA TYR A 30 -8.68 0.19 9.37
C TYR A 30 -9.63 -0.99 9.09
N CYS A 31 -10.02 -1.76 10.12
CA CYS A 31 -11.06 -2.77 9.98
C CYS A 31 -12.38 -2.14 9.53
N ASP A 32 -13.36 -2.94 9.11
CA ASP A 32 -14.63 -2.44 8.55
C ASP A 32 -15.33 -1.40 9.44
N ASP A 33 -15.32 -1.58 10.76
CA ASP A 33 -15.90 -0.63 11.73
C ASP A 33 -15.15 0.71 11.81
N GLN A 34 -13.91 0.77 11.30
CA GLN A 34 -13.02 1.93 11.30
C GLN A 34 -12.53 2.27 9.89
N ILE A 35 -13.23 1.84 8.84
CA ILE A 35 -12.79 2.03 7.46
C ILE A 35 -12.68 3.52 7.09
N ASP A 36 -13.51 4.37 7.69
CA ASP A 36 -13.51 5.82 7.53
C ASP A 36 -12.47 6.55 8.40
N ALA A 37 -11.69 5.81 9.20
CA ALA A 37 -10.70 6.41 10.07
C ALA A 37 -9.54 6.99 9.25
N GLU A 38 -9.29 8.29 9.44
CA GLU A 38 -8.12 8.97 8.91
C GLU A 38 -7.11 9.18 10.02
N TYR A 39 -5.93 8.61 9.86
CA TYR A 39 -4.83 8.81 10.81
C TYR A 39 -3.66 9.52 10.15
N TYR A 40 -3.20 10.57 10.81
CA TYR A 40 -1.86 11.08 10.56
C TYR A 40 -0.84 9.99 10.87
N SER A 41 0.24 9.91 10.09
CA SER A 41 1.27 8.87 10.24
C SER A 41 1.85 8.78 11.66
N ASN A 42 1.96 9.91 12.36
CA ASN A 42 2.42 9.97 13.76
C ASN A 42 1.39 9.45 14.78
N GLU A 43 0.10 9.62 14.52
CA GLU A 43 -1.00 9.08 15.33
C GLU A 43 -1.14 7.59 15.08
N LEU A 44 -1.10 7.16 13.82
CA LEU A 44 -1.11 5.76 13.43
C LEU A 44 0.02 5.00 14.11
N LYS A 45 1.24 5.56 14.08
CA LYS A 45 2.42 5.00 14.75
C LYS A 45 2.18 4.76 16.25
N LYS A 46 1.60 5.75 16.94
CA LYS A 46 1.30 5.64 18.38
C LYS A 46 0.19 4.63 18.65
N LYS A 47 -0.93 4.70 17.92
CA LYS A 47 -2.10 3.81 18.08
C LYS A 47 -1.74 2.35 17.84
N ALA A 48 -0.90 2.07 16.84
CA ALA A 48 -0.41 0.72 16.56
C ALA A 48 0.68 0.24 17.55
N GLY A 49 0.99 1.02 18.59
CA GLY A 49 1.91 0.63 19.66
C GLY A 49 3.40 0.71 19.28
N PHE A 50 3.77 1.50 18.27
CA PHE A 50 5.17 1.71 17.90
C PHE A 50 5.79 2.85 18.71
N GLY A 51 7.00 2.64 19.23
CA GLY A 51 7.71 3.64 20.01
C GLY A 51 8.57 3.07 21.12
N LYS A 52 8.88 3.92 22.11
CA LYS A 52 9.71 3.54 23.27
C LYS A 52 8.98 2.47 24.08
N GLY A 53 9.61 1.30 24.25
CA GLY A 53 9.02 0.16 24.97
C GLY A 53 7.97 -0.63 24.18
N GLY A 54 7.72 -0.28 22.92
CA GLY A 54 6.78 -0.98 22.04
C GLY A 54 7.43 -1.46 20.75
N GLU A 55 6.63 -1.53 19.69
CA GLU A 55 7.08 -2.02 18.38
C GLU A 55 8.09 -1.07 17.72
N LYS A 56 9.04 -1.66 16.99
CA LYS A 56 10.06 -0.94 16.20
C LYS A 56 9.85 -1.17 14.71
N GLY A 57 10.34 -0.21 13.91
CA GLY A 57 10.38 -0.33 12.45
C GLY A 57 9.08 0.07 11.75
N PHE A 58 8.32 1.02 12.31
CA PHE A 58 7.05 1.48 11.75
C PHE A 58 7.12 1.80 10.24
N ASP A 59 8.12 2.59 9.83
CA ASP A 59 8.23 3.04 8.43
C ASP A 59 8.47 1.86 7.47
N GLY A 60 9.19 0.82 7.92
CA GLY A 60 9.37 -0.42 7.16
C GLY A 60 8.09 -1.23 7.05
N VAL A 61 7.27 -1.27 8.11
CA VAL A 61 5.97 -1.96 8.10
C VAL A 61 4.99 -1.25 7.16
N ILE A 62 4.93 0.09 7.22
CA ILE A 62 4.13 0.91 6.30
C ILE A 62 4.59 0.68 4.86
N THR A 63 5.89 0.74 4.60
CA THR A 63 6.45 0.48 3.26
C THR A 63 6.05 -0.91 2.78
N GLY A 64 6.11 -1.93 3.63
CA GLY A 64 5.67 -3.29 3.29
C GLY A 64 4.20 -3.35 2.91
N LEU A 65 3.32 -2.75 3.71
CA LEU A 65 1.88 -2.68 3.43
C LEU A 65 1.59 -1.91 2.13
N GLN A 66 2.31 -0.82 1.86
CA GLN A 66 2.19 -0.07 0.60
C GLN A 66 2.70 -0.85 -0.60
N MET A 67 3.82 -1.55 -0.46
CA MET A 67 4.37 -2.41 -1.51
C MET A 67 3.46 -3.60 -1.82
N GLN A 68 2.70 -4.10 -0.84
CA GLN A 68 1.66 -5.12 -1.03
C GLN A 68 0.30 -4.51 -1.41
N MET A 69 0.23 -3.18 -1.48
CA MET A 69 -0.95 -2.40 -1.82
C MET A 69 -2.09 -2.49 -0.80
N TYR A 70 -1.85 -2.89 0.45
CA TYR A 70 -2.89 -2.88 1.51
C TYR A 70 -3.14 -1.50 2.10
N LEU A 71 -2.15 -0.61 2.02
CA LEU A 71 -2.30 0.80 2.37
C LEU A 71 -1.81 1.67 1.21
N CYS A 72 -2.37 2.85 1.11
CA CYS A 72 -1.93 3.90 0.20
C CYS A 72 -1.87 5.24 0.93
N VAL A 73 -1.09 6.18 0.38
CA VAL A 73 -1.16 7.57 0.85
C VAL A 73 -2.41 8.19 0.23
N ARG A 74 -3.33 8.63 1.09
CA ARG A 74 -4.54 9.36 0.66
C ARG A 74 -4.22 10.83 0.46
N ASP A 75 -3.50 11.42 1.39
CA ASP A 75 -3.31 12.87 1.48
C ASP A 75 -2.05 13.24 2.28
N PHE A 76 -1.63 14.49 2.17
CA PHE A 76 -0.63 15.12 3.01
C PHE A 76 -1.21 16.40 3.60
N ARG A 77 -1.47 16.41 4.91
CA ARG A 77 -2.04 17.57 5.60
C ARG A 77 -1.07 18.16 6.61
N GLN A 78 -0.96 19.48 6.63
CA GLN A 78 -0.25 20.20 7.69
C GLN A 78 -1.09 20.20 8.98
N ARG A 79 -0.43 20.40 10.11
CA ARG A 79 -1.14 20.60 11.38
C ARG A 79 -1.82 21.97 11.36
N LYS A 80 -2.91 22.10 12.09
CA LYS A 80 -3.58 23.40 12.30
C LYS A 80 -3.31 23.92 13.70
N ASN A 81 -2.92 25.19 13.81
CA ASN A 81 -2.72 25.83 15.10
C ASN A 81 -4.08 26.13 15.76
N LYS A 82 -4.08 26.73 16.96
CA LYS A 82 -5.33 27.08 17.66
C LYS A 82 -6.22 28.07 16.89
N GLN A 83 -5.66 28.80 15.93
CA GLN A 83 -6.36 29.76 15.06
C GLN A 83 -6.82 29.10 13.74
N GLY A 84 -6.55 27.80 13.55
CA GLY A 84 -6.93 27.06 12.34
C GLY A 84 -5.93 27.15 11.18
N GLU A 85 -4.81 27.87 11.36
CA GLU A 85 -3.81 28.09 10.31
C GLU A 85 -2.88 26.88 10.18
N GLU A 86 -2.55 26.54 8.93
CA GLU A 86 -1.67 25.43 8.61
C GLU A 86 -0.21 25.75 8.97
N TYR A 87 0.47 24.79 9.61
CA TYR A 87 1.86 24.96 10.01
C TYR A 87 2.62 23.62 10.03
N GLY A 88 3.95 23.74 10.00
CA GLY A 88 4.87 22.60 10.02
C GLY A 88 4.96 21.88 8.68
N TRP A 89 5.64 20.74 8.64
CA TRP A 89 5.71 19.92 7.43
C TRP A 89 4.41 19.13 7.22
N PRO A 90 3.96 18.93 5.96
CA PRO A 90 2.82 18.07 5.67
C PRO A 90 3.05 16.65 6.19
N ILE A 91 2.00 16.07 6.79
CA ILE A 91 2.04 14.74 7.40
C ILE A 91 1.17 13.81 6.54
N ALA A 92 1.72 12.66 6.17
CA ALA A 92 1.01 11.65 5.39
C ALA A 92 -0.20 11.11 6.17
N ILE A 93 -1.31 10.96 5.45
CA ILE A 93 -2.52 10.26 5.89
C ILE A 93 -2.64 9.01 5.03
N TYR A 94 -2.82 7.87 5.69
CA TYR A 94 -2.96 6.59 5.01
C TYR A 94 -4.42 6.16 4.96
N SER A 95 -4.75 5.36 3.95
CA SER A 95 -6.06 4.72 3.82
C SER A 95 -5.94 3.40 3.07
N THR A 96 -6.95 2.53 3.18
CA THR A 96 -7.03 1.30 2.42
C THR A 96 -7.60 1.59 1.01
N PRO A 97 -7.14 0.89 -0.03
CA PRO A 97 -7.78 0.94 -1.35
C PRO A 97 -9.30 0.71 -1.33
N GLU A 98 -9.75 -0.17 -0.45
CA GLU A 98 -11.15 -0.52 -0.22
C GLU A 98 -11.97 0.70 0.21
N HIS A 99 -11.43 1.54 1.11
CA HIS A 99 -12.08 2.79 1.50
C HIS A 99 -12.09 3.81 0.34
N LEU A 100 -10.98 3.95 -0.41
CA LEU A 100 -10.88 4.98 -1.45
C LEU A 100 -11.69 4.68 -2.71
N TRP A 101 -11.78 3.41 -3.10
CA TRP A 101 -12.36 3.00 -4.38
C TRP A 101 -13.55 2.04 -4.25
N GLY A 102 -13.93 1.69 -3.02
CA GLY A 102 -15.03 0.79 -2.71
C GLY A 102 -14.60 -0.67 -2.60
N SER A 103 -15.02 -1.31 -1.50
CA SER A 103 -14.67 -2.71 -1.19
C SER A 103 -15.09 -3.68 -2.27
N ASP A 104 -16.31 -3.53 -2.84
CA ASP A 104 -16.82 -4.44 -3.88
C ASP A 104 -15.95 -4.40 -5.14
N TYR A 105 -15.55 -3.20 -5.58
CA TYR A 105 -14.70 -3.02 -6.75
C TYR A 105 -13.29 -3.57 -6.52
N VAL A 106 -12.71 -3.31 -5.34
CA VAL A 106 -11.35 -3.81 -5.04
C VAL A 106 -11.36 -5.34 -4.93
N ARG A 107 -12.38 -5.91 -4.28
CA ARG A 107 -12.50 -7.35 -4.03
C ARG A 107 -12.90 -8.16 -5.26
N SER A 108 -13.66 -7.59 -6.20
CA SER A 108 -14.01 -8.28 -7.45
C SER A 108 -12.78 -8.69 -8.25
N GLU A 109 -11.69 -7.92 -8.14
CA GLU A 109 -10.44 -8.18 -8.83
C GLU A 109 -9.60 -9.30 -8.19
N TYR A 110 -9.88 -9.74 -6.95
CA TYR A 110 -9.11 -10.83 -6.31
C TYR A 110 -9.26 -12.18 -7.01
N LYS A 111 -10.36 -12.37 -7.75
CA LYS A 111 -10.61 -13.58 -8.54
C LYS A 111 -9.76 -13.62 -9.82
N GLU A 112 -9.15 -12.50 -10.21
CA GLU A 112 -8.34 -12.42 -11.41
C GLU A 112 -6.93 -12.99 -11.17
N ASN A 113 -6.35 -13.63 -12.18
CA ASN A 113 -4.93 -14.00 -12.12
C ASN A 113 -4.06 -12.74 -11.95
N PRO A 114 -3.13 -12.69 -10.99
CA PRO A 114 -2.25 -11.53 -10.76
C PRO A 114 -1.50 -11.06 -12.01
N ILE A 115 -1.13 -11.97 -12.90
CA ILE A 115 -0.43 -11.65 -14.15
C ILE A 115 -1.34 -10.84 -15.09
N ASP A 116 -2.63 -11.14 -15.13
CA ASP A 116 -3.58 -10.41 -15.97
C ASP A 116 -3.88 -9.03 -15.40
N SER A 117 -3.96 -8.92 -14.07
CA SER A 117 -3.94 -7.64 -13.36
C SER A 117 -2.69 -6.81 -13.69
N ALA A 118 -1.51 -7.43 -13.84
CA ALA A 118 -0.28 -6.74 -14.24
C ALA A 118 -0.37 -6.19 -15.67
N LYS A 119 -0.91 -6.98 -16.60
CA LYS A 119 -1.11 -6.57 -18.00
C LYS A 119 -2.12 -5.42 -18.10
N LYS A 120 -3.18 -5.42 -17.30
CA LYS A 120 -4.12 -4.28 -17.23
C LYS A 120 -3.41 -2.99 -16.83
N ILE A 121 -2.54 -3.05 -15.80
CA ILE A 121 -1.74 -1.89 -15.37
C ILE A 121 -0.77 -1.47 -16.49
N GLU A 122 -0.10 -2.41 -17.14
CA GLU A 122 0.82 -2.15 -18.25
C GLU A 122 0.12 -1.45 -19.43
N ASN A 123 -1.00 -2.00 -19.89
CA ASN A 123 -1.80 -1.43 -20.97
C ASN A 123 -2.28 -0.03 -20.61
N HIS A 124 -2.79 0.18 -19.39
CA HIS A 124 -3.25 1.49 -18.96
C HIS A 124 -2.11 2.54 -18.96
N ILE A 125 -0.90 2.16 -18.57
CA ILE A 125 0.28 3.05 -18.64
C ILE A 125 0.66 3.32 -20.10
N MET A 126 0.62 2.31 -20.98
CA MET A 126 0.90 2.51 -22.42
C MET A 126 -0.09 3.48 -23.06
N ASP A 127 -1.38 3.37 -22.72
CA ASP A 127 -2.42 4.25 -23.23
C ASP A 127 -2.20 5.71 -22.79
N MET A 128 -1.82 5.92 -21.52
CA MET A 128 -1.52 7.26 -20.99
C MET A 128 -0.18 7.82 -21.47
N TYR A 129 0.81 6.96 -21.70
CA TYR A 129 2.17 7.34 -22.08
C TYR A 129 2.63 6.54 -23.30
N PRO A 130 2.12 6.84 -24.52
CA PRO A 130 2.45 6.07 -25.74
C PRO A 130 3.94 6.09 -26.10
N ILE A 131 4.69 7.08 -25.59
CA ILE A 131 6.14 7.20 -25.77
C ILE A 131 6.96 6.22 -24.91
N ALA A 132 6.34 5.60 -23.90
CA ALA A 132 7.04 4.70 -22.98
C ALA A 132 7.23 3.32 -23.61
N THR A 133 8.44 2.79 -23.53
CA THR A 133 8.74 1.43 -23.97
C THR A 133 8.25 0.40 -22.94
N ALA A 134 7.92 -0.81 -23.39
CA ALA A 134 7.54 -1.92 -22.50
C ALA A 134 8.59 -2.17 -21.39
N GLY A 135 9.88 -2.02 -21.70
CA GLY A 135 10.97 -2.13 -20.71
C GLY A 135 10.92 -1.05 -19.62
N GLN A 136 10.59 0.19 -19.97
CA GLN A 136 10.40 1.27 -19.00
C GLN A 136 9.17 1.03 -18.13
N ILE A 137 8.06 0.61 -18.73
CA ILE A 137 6.81 0.34 -18.01
C ILE A 137 6.99 -0.83 -17.03
N LYS A 138 7.63 -1.91 -17.47
CA LYS A 138 7.99 -3.04 -16.60
C LYS A 138 8.88 -2.63 -15.43
N ASN A 139 9.76 -1.64 -15.62
CA ASN A 139 10.59 -1.12 -14.55
C ASN A 139 9.77 -0.34 -13.50
N ILE A 140 8.74 0.37 -13.92
CA ILE A 140 7.81 1.10 -13.04
C ILE A 140 6.91 0.13 -12.26
N ILE A 141 6.28 -0.83 -12.97
CA ILE A 141 5.40 -1.83 -12.35
C ILE A 141 6.18 -2.69 -11.35
N GLY A 142 7.42 -3.02 -11.68
CA GLY A 142 8.34 -3.77 -10.82
C GLY A 142 8.05 -5.28 -10.82
N THR A 143 8.51 -5.96 -9.77
CA THR A 143 8.27 -7.38 -9.52
C THR A 143 7.30 -7.55 -8.35
N ARG A 144 6.72 -8.75 -8.19
CA ARG A 144 5.84 -9.03 -7.06
C ARG A 144 6.60 -8.94 -5.74
N PRO A 145 5.93 -8.62 -4.62
CA PRO A 145 6.55 -8.68 -3.30
C PRO A 145 7.27 -10.02 -3.08
N GLY A 146 8.53 -9.99 -2.64
CA GLY A 146 9.35 -11.18 -2.44
C GLY A 146 10.13 -11.67 -3.68
N GLU A 147 9.78 -11.22 -4.88
CA GLU A 147 10.54 -11.52 -6.10
C GLU A 147 11.67 -10.52 -6.31
N ARG A 148 12.81 -11.00 -6.81
CA ARG A 148 13.95 -10.16 -7.21
C ARG A 148 14.05 -10.11 -8.73
N LYS A 149 14.40 -8.94 -9.28
CA LYS A 149 14.78 -8.84 -10.69
C LYS A 149 16.00 -9.73 -10.94
N VAL A 150 15.90 -10.61 -11.93
CA VAL A 150 17.04 -11.40 -12.39
C VAL A 150 18.06 -10.43 -12.99
N SER A 151 19.26 -10.39 -12.42
CA SER A 151 20.35 -9.56 -12.92
C SER A 151 20.87 -10.14 -14.24
N ILE A 152 20.56 -9.46 -15.35
CA ILE A 152 21.15 -9.78 -16.64
C ILE A 152 22.60 -9.27 -16.59
N LYS A 153 23.57 -10.18 -16.47
CA LYS A 153 24.98 -9.83 -16.67
C LYS A 153 25.12 -9.30 -18.09
N LYS A 154 25.46 -8.02 -18.25
CA LYS A 154 25.90 -7.50 -19.55
C LYS A 154 27.18 -8.24 -19.91
N ALA A 155 27.15 -9.00 -21.00
CA ALA A 155 28.38 -9.51 -21.62
C ALA A 155 29.27 -8.29 -21.94
N LYS A 156 30.54 -8.37 -21.53
CA LYS A 156 31.56 -7.39 -21.88
C LYS A 156 31.89 -7.51 -23.37
#